data_AF-A0A9J7MKF6-F1
#
_entry.id   AF-A0A9J7MKF6-F1
#
_cell.length_a   1.000
_cell.length_b   1.000
_cell.length_c   1.000
_cell.angle_alpha   90.00
_cell.angle_beta   90.00
_cell.angle_gamma   90.00
#
_symmetry.space_group_name_H-M   'P 1'
#
loop_
_entity.id
_entity.type
_entity.pdbx_description
1 polymer ?
#
loop_
_entity_poly.entity_id
_entity_poly.type
_entity_poly.pdbx_seq_one_letter_code
_entity_poly.pdbx_strand_id
1 'polypeptide(L)'
;MAIQCVLYRSSIVFETVRGSGAYGDIAIDDVGIITDACVRLTGRNTSAEGRVEVLHYGEWGTVCNDRWGDEDAQVVCRQLGYRYARPVSSQRSFGRGGGHIWMDQVACTGNESRLTDCPHNGWGDHDCAHDEDASVSCYDSTGCDEYRASGRTASGVYTVFFYPDRIGTYCDMDTAEGGWTVIQRRQDGSVPFNRNWEEYKLGFGDKKGEFWLGNEIIHLLTNFKKHQLRIDMEDWQGNQRFALYSTFRVSGEADGYRLHVSGYSGNAGDSMTGSHSNNGYRFTTVDRDNDVWPSHCSQRYGQGGWWFRSCSHSYLNGRYLGNCGSSCSTWQGLMWYNWRGSDYSLKSVSMKIRP
;
A
#
# COMPACT_ATOMS: atom_id res chain seq x y z
N MET A 1 15.68 -8.59 -16.83
CA MET A 1 16.66 -8.10 -15.84
C MET A 1 16.57 -6.58 -15.80
N ALA A 2 16.21 -5.99 -14.66
CA ALA A 2 16.28 -4.54 -14.47
C ALA A 2 17.61 -4.20 -13.81
N ILE A 3 18.32 -3.22 -14.35
CA ILE A 3 19.60 -2.72 -13.85
C ILE A 3 19.55 -1.20 -13.94
N GLN A 4 19.87 -0.51 -12.86
CA GLN A 4 20.08 0.94 -12.89
C GLN A 4 21.41 1.29 -12.22
N CYS A 5 22.19 2.10 -12.90
CA CYS A 5 23.52 2.54 -12.49
C CYS A 5 23.56 4.07 -12.49
N VAL A 6 24.22 4.66 -11.49
CA VAL A 6 24.54 6.09 -11.52
C VAL A 6 26.06 6.26 -11.53
N LEU A 7 26.55 7.01 -12.52
CA LEU A 7 27.97 7.33 -12.68
C LEU A 7 28.36 8.39 -11.64
N TYR A 8 29.30 8.06 -10.76
CA TYR A 8 29.59 8.90 -9.59
C TYR A 8 30.71 9.91 -9.83
N ARG A 9 31.64 9.64 -10.75
CA ARG A 9 32.67 10.58 -11.24
C ARG A 9 33.46 9.89 -12.36
N SER A 10 33.80 10.66 -13.39
CA SER A 10 34.82 10.29 -14.37
C SER A 10 36.04 11.15 -14.06
N SER A 11 37.14 10.56 -13.61
CA SER A 11 38.42 11.27 -13.52
C SER A 11 39.35 10.72 -14.59
N ILE A 12 39.70 11.58 -15.55
CA ILE A 12 40.76 11.31 -16.52
C ILE A 12 42.02 11.93 -15.95
N VAL A 13 43.02 11.11 -15.62
CA VAL A 13 44.34 11.59 -15.20
C VAL A 13 45.22 11.63 -16.45
N PHE A 14 45.76 12.81 -16.78
CA PHE A 14 46.72 12.95 -17.87
C PHE A 14 48.12 12.86 -17.30
N GLU A 15 48.82 11.74 -17.54
CA GLU A 15 50.14 11.53 -16.92
C GLU A 15 51.30 12.21 -17.65
N THR A 16 51.16 12.65 -18.91
CA THR A 16 52.09 13.59 -19.56
C THR A 16 51.65 13.96 -20.98
N VAL A 17 52.04 15.14 -21.45
CA VAL A 17 52.02 15.49 -22.88
C VAL A 17 53.36 15.09 -23.49
N ARG A 18 53.39 14.20 -24.48
CA ARG A 18 54.59 13.99 -25.31
C ARG A 18 54.39 14.66 -26.67
N GLY A 19 55.20 15.68 -26.95
CA GLY A 19 55.23 16.37 -28.24
C GLY A 19 56.26 17.50 -28.30
N SER A 20 56.93 17.67 -29.44
CA SER A 20 57.85 18.78 -29.70
C SER A 20 57.18 19.83 -30.60
N GLY A 21 56.72 20.95 -30.03
CA GLY A 21 56.11 22.06 -30.78
C GLY A 21 54.66 22.38 -30.36
N ALA A 22 53.93 23.10 -31.23
CA ALA A 22 52.57 23.61 -30.97
C ALA A 22 51.43 22.57 -31.07
N TYR A 23 51.76 21.29 -31.33
CA TYR A 23 50.82 20.18 -31.39
C TYR A 23 51.43 18.97 -30.66
N GLY A 24 50.62 18.25 -29.89
CA GLY A 24 51.01 17.05 -29.15
C GLY A 24 49.84 16.07 -29.04
N ASP A 25 50.17 14.79 -28.91
CA ASP A 25 49.18 13.71 -28.78
C ASP A 25 48.85 13.49 -27.30
N ILE A 26 47.56 13.35 -26.99
CA ILE A 26 47.07 12.94 -25.68
C ILE A 26 46.96 11.42 -25.69
N ALA A 27 47.79 10.74 -24.91
CA ALA A 27 47.59 9.33 -24.58
C ALA A 27 46.68 9.24 -23.35
N ILE A 28 45.54 8.58 -23.50
CA ILE A 28 44.69 8.19 -22.37
C ILE A 28 45.14 6.77 -21.99
N ASP A 29 45.83 6.64 -20.87
CA ASP A 29 46.15 5.36 -20.26
C ASP A 29 45.33 5.25 -18.96
N ASP A 30 44.79 4.07 -18.69
CA ASP A 30 43.91 3.75 -17.56
C ASP A 30 42.63 4.62 -17.39
N VAL A 31 41.58 4.31 -18.17
CA VAL A 31 40.22 4.82 -17.90
C VAL A 31 39.50 3.90 -16.92
N GLY A 32 39.51 4.25 -15.64
CA GLY A 32 38.66 3.63 -14.62
C GLY A 32 37.30 4.30 -14.53
N ILE A 33 36.23 3.65 -15.02
CA ILE A 33 34.85 4.05 -14.70
C ILE A 33 34.44 3.30 -13.44
N ILE A 34 34.50 3.95 -12.28
CA ILE A 34 33.99 3.38 -11.03
C ILE A 34 32.48 3.64 -10.95
N THR A 35 31.68 2.59 -11.14
CA THR A 35 30.23 2.59 -10.90
C THR A 35 29.94 2.07 -9.50
N ASP A 36 29.99 2.93 -8.49
CA ASP A 36 29.83 2.51 -7.08
C ASP A 36 28.40 2.51 -6.54
N ALA A 37 27.38 2.45 -7.40
CA ALA A 37 25.99 2.44 -6.91
C ALA A 37 24.99 1.87 -7.92
N CYS A 38 25.26 0.68 -8.46
CA CYS A 38 24.25 -0.01 -9.27
C CYS A 38 23.42 -0.97 -8.42
N VAL A 39 22.13 -1.07 -8.73
CA VAL A 39 21.23 -2.09 -8.18
C VAL A 39 20.63 -2.89 -9.32
N ARG A 40 20.47 -4.20 -9.11
CA ARG A 40 19.77 -5.09 -10.04
C ARG A 40 18.90 -6.12 -9.31
N LEU A 41 17.90 -6.63 -10.02
CA LEU A 41 17.07 -7.75 -9.58
C LEU A 41 17.43 -9.03 -10.35
N THR A 42 17.66 -10.12 -9.61
CA THR A 42 18.02 -11.44 -10.14
C THR A 42 17.09 -12.54 -9.64
N GLY A 43 17.08 -13.70 -10.31
CA GLY A 43 16.37 -14.90 -9.84
C GLY A 43 15.03 -15.24 -10.51
N ARG A 44 14.51 -14.38 -11.40
CA ARG A 44 13.38 -14.70 -12.31
C ARG A 44 13.51 -14.00 -13.68
N ASN A 45 12.70 -14.43 -14.65
CA ASN A 45 12.53 -13.78 -15.96
C ASN A 45 11.59 -12.55 -15.91
N THR A 46 11.56 -11.81 -14.80
CA THR A 46 10.81 -10.55 -14.69
C THR A 46 11.78 -9.41 -14.42
N SER A 47 11.42 -8.20 -14.84
CA SER A 47 12.21 -6.99 -14.54
C SER A 47 11.82 -6.36 -13.20
N ALA A 48 10.74 -6.84 -12.59
CA ALA A 48 10.07 -6.18 -11.48
C ALA A 48 10.17 -6.98 -10.17
N GLU A 49 10.68 -8.21 -10.16
CA GLU A 49 10.87 -8.96 -8.92
C GLU A 49 12.20 -9.69 -8.94
N GLY A 50 12.81 -9.82 -7.78
CA GLY A 50 14.02 -10.62 -7.64
C GLY A 50 14.75 -10.39 -6.34
N ARG A 51 15.80 -11.19 -6.17
CA ARG A 51 16.87 -10.96 -5.21
C ARG A 51 17.57 -9.65 -5.55
N VAL A 52 17.86 -8.85 -4.53
CA VAL A 52 18.55 -7.57 -4.67
C VAL A 52 20.04 -7.80 -4.67
N GLU A 53 20.71 -7.26 -5.69
CA GLU A 53 22.17 -7.26 -5.77
C GLU A 53 22.66 -5.82 -6.02
N VAL A 54 23.76 -5.46 -5.36
CA VAL A 54 24.43 -4.17 -5.47
C VAL A 54 25.82 -4.34 -6.09
N LEU A 55 26.25 -3.34 -6.85
CA LEU A 55 27.60 -3.28 -7.41
C LEU A 55 28.48 -2.43 -6.50
N HIS A 56 29.54 -3.02 -5.98
CA HIS A 56 30.52 -2.36 -5.13
C HIS A 56 31.93 -2.79 -5.56
N TYR A 57 32.84 -1.84 -5.78
CA TYR A 57 34.21 -2.09 -6.30
C TYR A 57 34.25 -2.97 -7.56
N GLY A 58 33.27 -2.82 -8.45
CA GLY A 58 33.20 -3.57 -9.72
C GLY A 58 32.67 -5.00 -9.60
N GLU A 59 32.31 -5.45 -8.40
CA GLU A 59 31.77 -6.78 -8.15
C GLU A 59 30.32 -6.74 -7.65
N TRP A 60 29.48 -7.60 -8.22
CA TRP A 60 28.10 -7.76 -7.78
C TRP A 60 28.06 -8.64 -6.52
N GLY A 61 27.31 -8.20 -5.52
CA GLY A 61 27.05 -8.96 -4.31
C GLY A 61 25.62 -8.76 -3.83
N THR A 62 25.17 -9.65 -2.94
CA THR A 62 23.80 -9.65 -2.41
C THR A 62 23.67 -8.72 -1.21
N VAL A 63 22.43 -8.56 -0.73
CA VAL A 63 22.09 -7.78 0.46
C VAL A 63 21.43 -8.73 1.45
N CYS A 64 21.76 -8.66 2.74
CA CYS A 64 21.11 -9.48 3.75
C CYS A 64 19.69 -8.98 4.07
N ASN A 65 18.77 -9.90 4.41
CA ASN A 65 17.39 -9.62 4.75
C ASN A 65 17.17 -9.22 6.23
N ASP A 66 18.24 -9.16 7.01
CA ASP A 66 18.21 -8.67 8.38
C ASP A 66 17.76 -7.20 8.43
N ARG A 67 16.66 -6.96 9.16
CA ARG A 67 15.90 -5.69 9.18
C ARG A 67 15.34 -5.20 7.85
N TRP A 68 15.39 -6.02 6.79
CA TRP A 68 14.91 -5.64 5.47
C TRP A 68 13.40 -5.38 5.45
N GLY A 69 13.04 -4.10 5.33
CA GLY A 69 11.69 -3.58 5.49
C GLY A 69 11.07 -3.01 4.22
N ASP A 70 9.91 -2.39 4.40
CA ASP A 70 9.17 -1.72 3.33
C ASP A 70 9.96 -0.52 2.77
N GLU A 71 10.64 0.22 3.66
CA GLU A 71 11.44 1.40 3.33
C GLU A 71 12.64 1.05 2.44
N ASP A 72 13.36 -0.04 2.74
CA ASP A 72 14.51 -0.50 1.94
C ASP A 72 14.06 -0.95 0.55
N ALA A 73 12.98 -1.73 0.50
CA ALA A 73 12.39 -2.16 -0.75
C ALA A 73 11.96 -0.96 -1.62
N GLN A 74 11.40 0.08 -1.00
CA GLN A 74 10.96 1.29 -1.69
C GLN A 74 12.13 2.05 -2.32
N VAL A 75 13.27 2.13 -1.63
CA VAL A 75 14.48 2.75 -2.20
C VAL A 75 14.97 1.97 -3.42
N VAL A 76 15.02 0.62 -3.34
CA VAL A 76 15.42 -0.24 -4.47
C VAL A 76 14.51 -0.04 -5.69
N CYS A 77 13.20 -0.15 -5.51
CA CYS A 77 12.28 -0.08 -6.63
C CYS A 77 12.21 1.31 -7.24
N ARG A 78 12.26 2.38 -6.41
CA ARG A 78 12.40 3.76 -6.90
C ARG A 78 13.70 3.94 -7.67
N GLN A 79 14.80 3.41 -7.16
CA GLN A 79 16.09 3.44 -7.86
C GLN A 79 16.04 2.68 -9.19
N LEU A 80 15.16 1.69 -9.35
CA LEU A 80 14.95 0.95 -10.62
C LEU A 80 13.86 1.57 -11.52
N GLY A 81 13.30 2.72 -11.13
CA GLY A 81 12.29 3.45 -11.89
C GLY A 81 10.84 3.02 -11.63
N TYR A 82 10.60 2.09 -10.71
CA TYR A 82 9.26 1.71 -10.27
C TYR A 82 8.77 2.64 -9.17
N ARG A 83 7.46 2.86 -9.13
CA ARG A 83 6.86 3.75 -8.12
C ARG A 83 6.66 3.10 -6.76
N TYR A 84 6.52 1.78 -6.71
CA TYR A 84 6.13 1.06 -5.51
C TYR A 84 6.94 -0.23 -5.34
N ALA A 85 7.02 -0.72 -4.10
CA ALA A 85 7.84 -1.86 -3.71
C ALA A 85 7.19 -2.69 -2.59
N ARG A 86 7.56 -3.96 -2.48
CA ARG A 86 7.28 -4.80 -1.31
C ARG A 86 8.48 -5.71 -1.04
N PRO A 87 8.90 -5.88 0.23
CA PRO A 87 9.90 -6.88 0.57
C PRO A 87 9.30 -8.29 0.38
N VAL A 88 10.11 -9.22 -0.10
CA VAL A 88 9.70 -10.62 -0.25
C VAL A 88 10.30 -11.44 0.88
N SER A 89 9.46 -11.87 1.80
CA SER A 89 9.85 -12.59 3.03
C SER A 89 10.27 -14.04 2.81
N SER A 90 9.98 -14.62 1.64
CA SER A 90 10.37 -15.99 1.34
C SER A 90 11.82 -16.03 0.83
N GLN A 91 12.72 -16.36 1.77
CA GLN A 91 14.16 -16.62 1.68
C GLN A 91 14.65 -17.50 0.50
N ARG A 92 13.76 -18.06 -0.31
CA ARG A 92 14.10 -18.93 -1.46
C ARG A 92 13.33 -18.61 -2.75
N SER A 93 12.52 -17.57 -2.77
CA SER A 93 11.61 -17.29 -3.90
C SER A 93 12.33 -17.01 -5.22
N PHE A 94 13.55 -16.49 -5.15
CA PHE A 94 14.36 -16.09 -6.31
C PHE A 94 15.70 -16.82 -6.38
N GLY A 95 15.83 -17.93 -5.64
CA GLY A 95 17.07 -18.69 -5.50
C GLY A 95 18.12 -17.97 -4.63
N ARG A 96 19.13 -18.74 -4.23
CA ARG A 96 20.28 -18.23 -3.48
C ARG A 96 21.21 -17.44 -4.40
N GLY A 97 21.76 -16.35 -3.90
CA GLY A 97 22.88 -15.68 -4.54
C GLY A 97 24.19 -16.45 -4.38
N GLY A 98 25.26 -15.79 -4.76
CA GLY A 98 26.61 -16.29 -4.61
C GLY A 98 27.60 -15.13 -4.62
N GLY A 99 28.81 -15.37 -4.11
CA GLY A 99 29.85 -14.35 -4.01
C GLY A 99 29.74 -13.58 -2.70
N HIS A 100 29.99 -12.27 -2.75
CA HIS A 100 29.94 -11.40 -1.58
C HIS A 100 28.52 -11.04 -1.18
N ILE A 101 28.26 -10.91 0.12
CA ILE A 101 27.10 -10.19 0.65
C ILE A 101 27.61 -8.81 1.05
N TRP A 102 27.22 -7.78 0.31
CA TRP A 102 27.82 -6.46 0.43
C TRP A 102 27.22 -5.60 1.55
N MET A 103 25.94 -5.81 1.87
CA MET A 103 25.21 -4.95 2.80
C MET A 103 24.40 -5.80 3.78
N ASP A 104 24.34 -5.36 5.03
CA ASP A 104 23.59 -5.97 6.13
C ASP A 104 23.07 -4.88 7.10
N GLN A 105 21.98 -5.19 7.81
CA GLN A 105 21.22 -4.29 8.67
C GLN A 105 20.86 -2.98 7.96
N VAL A 106 20.44 -3.09 6.71
CA VAL A 106 20.05 -1.92 5.91
C VAL A 106 18.83 -1.27 6.58
N ALA A 107 18.91 0.03 6.82
CA ALA A 107 17.92 0.78 7.58
C ALA A 107 17.59 2.10 6.87
N CYS A 108 17.08 2.01 5.65
CA CYS A 108 16.62 3.17 4.90
C CYS A 108 15.50 3.91 5.63
N THR A 109 15.44 5.23 5.46
CA THR A 109 14.30 6.07 5.83
C THR A 109 13.20 6.08 4.75
N GLY A 110 13.51 5.56 3.56
CA GLY A 110 12.63 5.52 2.40
C GLY A 110 12.80 6.75 1.47
N ASN A 111 13.63 7.72 1.82
CA ASN A 111 13.87 8.94 1.04
C ASN A 111 15.21 8.95 0.30
N GLU A 112 16.05 7.94 0.55
CA GLU A 112 17.37 7.80 -0.05
C GLU A 112 17.29 7.63 -1.57
N SER A 113 18.17 8.30 -2.30
CA SER A 113 18.15 8.19 -3.77
C SER A 113 18.60 6.81 -4.25
N ARG A 114 19.41 6.12 -3.44
CA ARG A 114 20.03 4.84 -3.74
C ARG A 114 20.06 3.97 -2.50
N LEU A 115 20.04 2.65 -2.70
CA LEU A 115 20.17 1.70 -1.59
C LEU A 115 21.49 1.87 -0.85
N THR A 116 22.57 2.14 -1.58
CA THR A 116 23.92 2.36 -1.05
C THR A 116 24.07 3.63 -0.20
N ASP A 117 23.08 4.54 -0.23
CA ASP A 117 23.06 5.74 0.60
C ASP A 117 22.37 5.48 1.96
N CYS A 118 21.73 4.33 2.14
CA CYS A 118 21.06 3.98 3.39
C CYS A 118 22.07 3.60 4.48
N PRO A 119 21.77 3.85 5.77
CA PRO A 119 22.57 3.28 6.86
C PRO A 119 22.64 1.75 6.79
N HIS A 120 23.83 1.18 6.96
CA HIS A 120 24.10 -0.26 7.03
C HIS A 120 25.37 -0.51 7.88
N ASN A 121 25.67 -1.76 8.22
CA ASN A 121 26.80 -2.13 9.11
C ASN A 121 28.20 -1.83 8.55
N GLY A 122 28.31 -1.44 7.29
CA GLY A 122 29.56 -1.39 6.53
C GLY A 122 29.55 -2.38 5.36
N TRP A 123 30.53 -2.25 4.46
CA TRP A 123 30.61 -3.08 3.26
C TRP A 123 31.23 -4.45 3.58
N GLY A 124 30.49 -5.53 3.30
CA GLY A 124 30.96 -6.90 3.55
C GLY A 124 31.00 -7.31 5.03
N ASP A 125 30.52 -6.46 5.94
CA ASP A 125 30.39 -6.78 7.36
C ASP A 125 28.99 -7.32 7.63
N HIS A 126 28.88 -8.65 7.72
CA HIS A 126 27.62 -9.38 7.90
C HIS A 126 27.89 -10.74 8.56
N ASP A 127 26.86 -11.31 9.18
CA ASP A 127 26.86 -12.70 9.68
C ASP A 127 25.91 -13.62 8.87
N CYS A 128 25.30 -13.08 7.81
CA CYS A 128 24.32 -13.78 7.00
C CYS A 128 24.90 -14.84 6.03
N ALA A 129 24.07 -15.83 5.70
CA ALA A 129 24.26 -16.76 4.60
C ALA A 129 23.38 -16.42 3.38
N HIS A 130 23.63 -17.04 2.22
CA HIS A 130 22.85 -16.74 0.99
C HIS A 130 21.40 -17.23 0.98
N ASP A 131 20.93 -17.97 1.98
CA ASP A 131 19.48 -18.12 2.21
C ASP A 131 18.85 -16.94 2.95
N GLU A 132 19.65 -15.98 3.37
CA GLU A 132 19.20 -14.74 3.99
C GLU A 132 19.29 -13.57 2.99
N ASP A 133 19.44 -13.82 1.70
CA ASP A 133 19.48 -12.76 0.69
C ASP A 133 18.12 -12.04 0.58
N ALA A 134 18.16 -10.71 0.65
CA ALA A 134 17.03 -9.81 0.50
C ALA A 134 16.46 -9.84 -0.91
N SER A 135 15.14 -9.68 -0.99
CA SER A 135 14.40 -9.72 -2.25
C SER A 135 13.26 -8.71 -2.23
N VAL A 136 12.91 -8.20 -3.41
CA VAL A 136 11.82 -7.23 -3.58
C VAL A 136 10.90 -7.61 -4.73
N SER A 137 9.67 -7.11 -4.65
CA SER A 137 8.73 -7.02 -5.75
C SER A 137 8.39 -5.55 -5.96
N CYS A 138 8.79 -5.03 -7.12
CA CYS A 138 8.56 -3.68 -7.60
C CYS A 138 7.34 -3.67 -8.51
N TYR A 139 6.63 -2.56 -8.50
CA TYR A 139 5.45 -2.39 -9.33
C TYR A 139 5.20 -0.92 -9.61
N ASP A 140 4.69 -0.65 -10.80
CA ASP A 140 4.00 0.60 -11.05
C ASP A 140 2.54 0.40 -10.70
N SER A 141 1.93 1.39 -10.07
CA SER A 141 0.49 1.42 -9.93
C SER A 141 -0.09 2.72 -10.42
N THR A 142 -1.00 2.59 -11.38
CA THR A 142 -1.82 3.69 -11.86
C THR A 142 -3.09 3.70 -11.03
N GLY A 143 -3.08 4.50 -9.97
CA GLY A 143 -4.25 4.78 -9.14
C GLY A 143 -5.24 5.72 -9.82
N CYS A 144 -6.40 5.89 -9.21
CA CYS A 144 -7.41 6.84 -9.69
C CYS A 144 -6.89 8.29 -9.69
N ASP A 145 -6.03 8.64 -8.73
CA ASP A 145 -5.35 9.93 -8.63
C ASP A 145 -4.45 10.21 -9.85
N GLU A 146 -3.71 9.20 -10.30
CA GLU A 146 -2.85 9.32 -11.48
C GLU A 146 -3.67 9.42 -12.78
N TYR A 147 -4.75 8.63 -12.88
CA TYR A 147 -5.70 8.79 -13.98
C TYR A 147 -6.30 10.20 -13.99
N ARG A 148 -6.63 10.76 -12.83
CA ARG A 148 -7.13 12.12 -12.72
C ARG A 148 -6.09 13.16 -13.16
N ALA A 149 -4.84 13.01 -12.71
CA ALA A 149 -3.73 13.89 -13.06
C ALA A 149 -3.37 13.84 -14.55
N SER A 150 -3.54 12.68 -15.20
CA SER A 150 -3.36 12.51 -16.66
C SER A 150 -4.53 13.05 -17.50
N GLY A 151 -5.53 13.68 -16.88
CA GLY A 151 -6.63 14.35 -17.57
C GLY A 151 -7.90 13.52 -17.72
N ARG A 152 -7.99 12.32 -17.13
CA ARG A 152 -9.25 11.56 -17.12
C ARG A 152 -10.21 12.14 -16.09
N THR A 153 -11.42 12.47 -16.53
CA THR A 153 -12.41 13.19 -15.71
C THR A 153 -13.69 12.41 -15.45
N ALA A 154 -13.97 11.34 -16.19
CA ALA A 154 -15.21 10.58 -16.03
C ALA A 154 -15.10 9.55 -14.89
N SER A 155 -16.03 9.56 -13.95
CA SER A 155 -16.16 8.46 -12.98
C SER A 155 -16.52 7.14 -13.67
N GLY A 156 -16.03 6.03 -13.13
CA GLY A 156 -16.29 4.71 -13.71
C GLY A 156 -15.37 3.63 -13.17
N VAL A 157 -15.45 2.43 -13.75
CA VAL A 157 -14.52 1.35 -13.40
C VAL A 157 -13.26 1.46 -14.25
N TYR A 158 -12.13 1.56 -13.57
CA TYR A 158 -10.81 1.62 -14.18
C TYR A 158 -10.02 0.38 -13.78
N THR A 159 -9.16 -0.07 -14.69
CA THR A 159 -8.12 -1.03 -14.33
C THR A 159 -7.01 -0.25 -13.64
N VAL A 160 -6.89 -0.46 -12.33
CA VAL A 160 -5.78 0.00 -11.52
C VAL A 160 -4.74 -1.13 -11.51
N PHE A 161 -3.51 -0.82 -11.93
CA PHE A 161 -2.48 -1.83 -12.11
C PHE A 161 -1.74 -2.03 -10.79
N PHE A 162 -1.65 -3.26 -10.26
CA PHE A 162 -0.86 -3.58 -9.07
C PHE A 162 -0.16 -4.91 -9.32
N TYR A 163 1.00 -4.86 -9.98
CA TYR A 163 1.69 -6.09 -10.39
C TYR A 163 1.82 -7.08 -9.20
N PRO A 164 1.58 -8.39 -9.42
CA PRO A 164 1.33 -9.02 -10.72
C PRO A 164 -0.11 -8.88 -11.25
N ASP A 165 -1.04 -8.40 -10.43
CA ASP A 165 -2.47 -8.44 -10.71
C ASP A 165 -3.04 -7.12 -11.25
N ARG A 166 -4.02 -7.25 -12.16
CA ARG A 166 -4.80 -6.13 -12.64
C ARG A 166 -6.09 -6.08 -11.86
N ILE A 167 -6.21 -5.12 -10.95
CA ILE A 167 -7.42 -4.96 -10.14
C ILE A 167 -8.33 -3.93 -10.83
N GLY A 168 -9.59 -4.28 -11.02
CA GLY A 168 -10.61 -3.31 -11.42
C GLY A 168 -11.19 -2.65 -10.17
N THR A 169 -11.30 -1.32 -10.15
CA THR A 169 -12.08 -0.62 -9.13
C THR A 169 -12.76 0.62 -9.67
N TYR A 170 -13.73 1.13 -8.94
CA TYR A 170 -14.42 2.35 -9.29
C TYR A 170 -13.57 3.56 -8.90
N CYS A 171 -13.24 4.40 -9.88
CA CYS A 171 -12.67 5.71 -9.66
C CYS A 171 -13.78 6.75 -9.62
N ASP A 172 -13.85 7.48 -8.52
CA ASP A 172 -14.66 8.69 -8.41
C ASP A 172 -13.80 9.90 -8.80
N MET A 173 -14.13 10.47 -9.96
CA MET A 173 -13.46 11.61 -10.55
C MET A 173 -14.21 12.94 -10.34
N ASP A 174 -15.39 12.88 -9.72
CA ASP A 174 -16.30 14.02 -9.57
C ASP A 174 -16.19 14.67 -8.19
N THR A 175 -16.05 13.85 -7.14
CA THR A 175 -16.08 14.32 -5.75
C THR A 175 -14.76 14.95 -5.35
N ALA A 176 -14.79 16.17 -4.79
CA ALA A 176 -13.63 16.83 -4.18
C ALA A 176 -12.36 16.74 -5.04
N GLU A 177 -12.43 17.28 -6.27
CA GLU A 177 -11.39 17.28 -7.32
C GLU A 177 -11.15 15.92 -8.02
N GLY A 178 -11.77 14.85 -7.54
CA GLY A 178 -11.68 13.52 -8.13
C GLY A 178 -10.41 12.76 -7.76
N GLY A 179 -10.14 11.70 -8.50
CA GLY A 179 -8.98 10.83 -8.27
C GLY A 179 -9.12 9.92 -7.05
N TRP A 180 -10.36 9.63 -6.65
CA TRP A 180 -10.63 8.78 -5.49
C TRP A 180 -10.78 7.32 -5.91
N THR A 181 -10.04 6.45 -5.24
CA THR A 181 -10.17 5.00 -5.37
C THR A 181 -11.24 4.51 -4.41
N VAL A 182 -12.38 4.05 -4.92
CA VAL A 182 -13.47 3.52 -4.06
C VAL A 182 -13.07 2.14 -3.55
N ILE A 183 -13.14 1.95 -2.24
CA ILE A 183 -12.79 0.69 -1.56
C ILE A 183 -14.02 -0.05 -1.00
N GLN A 184 -15.12 0.68 -0.78
CA GLN A 184 -16.41 0.14 -0.38
C GLN A 184 -17.54 0.99 -0.96
N ARG A 185 -18.64 0.35 -1.37
CA ARG A 185 -19.88 1.06 -1.71
C ARG A 185 -21.12 0.25 -1.35
N ARG A 186 -22.11 0.93 -0.74
CA ARG A 186 -23.48 0.46 -0.48
C ARG A 186 -24.47 1.49 -1.02
N GLN A 187 -25.54 1.04 -1.68
CA GLN A 187 -26.51 1.91 -2.34
C GLN A 187 -27.89 1.28 -2.57
N ASP A 188 -28.01 -0.06 -2.61
CA ASP A 188 -29.24 -0.74 -3.04
C ASP A 188 -29.46 -2.12 -2.40
N GLY A 189 -28.50 -2.64 -1.62
CA GLY A 189 -28.59 -3.95 -0.99
C GLY A 189 -28.43 -5.13 -1.95
N SER A 190 -27.96 -4.90 -3.18
CA SER A 190 -27.77 -5.94 -4.21
C SER A 190 -26.71 -6.99 -3.85
N VAL A 191 -25.78 -6.66 -2.95
CA VAL A 191 -24.70 -7.56 -2.54
C VAL A 191 -24.79 -7.84 -1.04
N PRO A 192 -24.81 -9.13 -0.62
CA PRO A 192 -24.74 -9.47 0.80
C PRO A 192 -23.34 -9.21 1.34
N PHE A 193 -23.24 -8.45 2.44
CA PHE A 193 -21.99 -8.16 3.15
C PHE A 193 -21.75 -9.10 4.34
N ASN A 194 -22.67 -10.03 4.61
CA ASN A 194 -22.49 -11.07 5.62
C ASN A 194 -21.56 -12.18 5.13
N ARG A 195 -20.29 -11.83 4.92
CA ARG A 195 -19.24 -12.66 4.31
C ARG A 195 -18.22 -13.12 5.34
N ASN A 196 -17.53 -14.21 5.01
CA ASN A 196 -16.48 -14.78 5.87
C ASN A 196 -15.14 -14.03 5.75
N TRP A 197 -14.14 -14.43 6.54
CA TRP A 197 -12.81 -13.81 6.54
C TRP A 197 -12.14 -13.80 5.16
N GLU A 198 -12.14 -14.94 4.48
CA GLU A 198 -11.45 -15.11 3.20
C GLU A 198 -12.08 -14.24 2.10
N GLU A 199 -13.41 -14.15 2.07
CA GLU A 199 -14.13 -13.26 1.16
C GLU A 199 -13.83 -11.79 1.44
N TYR A 200 -13.75 -11.37 2.70
CA TYR A 200 -13.35 -10.00 3.04
C TYR A 200 -11.89 -9.70 2.70
N LYS A 201 -11.01 -10.71 2.81
CA LYS A 201 -9.61 -10.62 2.40
C LYS A 201 -9.47 -10.40 0.89
N LEU A 202 -10.15 -11.23 0.09
CA LEU A 202 -10.07 -11.20 -1.37
C LEU A 202 -10.91 -10.10 -2.02
N GLY A 203 -12.00 -9.69 -1.35
CA GLY A 203 -12.99 -8.76 -1.88
C GLY A 203 -14.13 -9.46 -2.60
N PHE A 204 -15.25 -8.75 -2.74
CA PHE A 204 -16.49 -9.29 -3.31
C PHE A 204 -17.38 -8.17 -3.89
N GLY A 205 -18.41 -8.56 -4.64
CA GLY A 205 -19.40 -7.65 -5.23
C GLY A 205 -18.99 -7.09 -6.59
N ASP A 206 -19.80 -6.16 -7.10
CA ASP A 206 -19.63 -5.54 -8.42
C ASP A 206 -19.05 -4.13 -8.29
N LYS A 207 -17.93 -3.87 -8.96
CA LYS A 207 -17.28 -2.55 -8.97
C LYS A 207 -18.15 -1.46 -9.63
N LYS A 208 -19.20 -1.81 -10.38
CA LYS A 208 -20.24 -0.87 -10.86
C LYS A 208 -21.41 -0.70 -9.88
N GLY A 209 -21.58 -1.61 -8.91
CA GLY A 209 -22.65 -1.60 -7.90
C GLY A 209 -22.09 -1.60 -6.48
N GLU A 210 -22.62 -2.45 -5.61
CA GLU A 210 -22.09 -2.65 -4.26
C GLU A 210 -20.89 -3.60 -4.23
N PHE A 211 -19.85 -3.24 -3.48
CA PHE A 211 -18.66 -4.08 -3.34
C PHE A 211 -17.83 -3.75 -2.10
N TRP A 212 -16.98 -4.71 -1.73
CA TRP A 212 -15.82 -4.52 -0.88
C TRP A 212 -14.57 -4.84 -1.70
N LEU A 213 -13.58 -3.95 -1.69
CA LEU A 213 -12.40 -4.11 -2.56
C LEU A 213 -11.56 -5.32 -2.17
N GLY A 214 -11.45 -5.63 -0.86
CA GLY A 214 -10.61 -6.70 -0.32
C GLY A 214 -9.59 -6.14 0.66
N ASN A 215 -9.49 -6.73 1.84
CA ASN A 215 -8.60 -6.23 2.90
C ASN A 215 -7.13 -6.28 2.49
N GLU A 216 -6.72 -7.31 1.73
CA GLU A 216 -5.35 -7.41 1.25
C GLU A 216 -5.01 -6.27 0.29
N ILE A 217 -5.92 -5.98 -0.63
CA ILE A 217 -5.75 -4.87 -1.59
C ILE A 217 -5.72 -3.52 -0.86
N ILE A 218 -6.62 -3.32 0.11
CA ILE A 218 -6.66 -2.07 0.90
C ILE A 218 -5.38 -1.92 1.75
N HIS A 219 -4.88 -3.00 2.36
CA HIS A 219 -3.61 -3.02 3.06
C HIS A 219 -2.48 -2.58 2.13
N LEU A 220 -2.34 -3.25 0.99
CA LEU A 220 -1.32 -2.92 -0.01
C LEU A 220 -1.42 -1.43 -0.38
N LEU A 221 -2.59 -0.95 -0.83
CA LEU A 221 -2.79 0.46 -1.22
C LEU A 221 -2.29 1.44 -0.14
N THR A 222 -2.65 1.20 1.12
CA THR A 222 -2.46 2.17 2.20
C THR A 222 -1.16 2.00 2.99
N ASN A 223 -0.45 0.89 2.80
CA ASN A 223 0.86 0.67 3.39
C ASN A 223 1.95 1.40 2.61
N PHE A 224 1.83 1.46 1.28
CA PHE A 224 2.87 2.01 0.41
C PHE A 224 2.89 3.54 0.32
N LYS A 225 1.72 4.17 0.36
CA LYS A 225 1.60 5.64 0.42
C LYS A 225 0.68 6.02 1.56
N LYS A 226 0.98 7.17 2.17
CA LYS A 226 0.00 7.81 3.06
C LYS A 226 -1.25 8.10 2.22
N HIS A 227 -2.38 7.66 2.73
CA HIS A 227 -3.68 7.90 2.11
C HIS A 227 -4.57 8.66 3.08
N GLN A 228 -5.39 9.53 2.52
CA GLN A 228 -6.59 10.04 3.17
C GLN A 228 -7.77 9.13 2.85
N LEU A 229 -8.72 9.05 3.79
CA LEU A 229 -9.99 8.35 3.63
C LEU A 229 -11.13 9.36 3.62
N ARG A 230 -11.97 9.30 2.60
CA ARG A 230 -13.26 9.99 2.54
C ARG A 230 -14.40 8.98 2.60
N ILE A 231 -15.39 9.26 3.43
CA ILE A 231 -16.62 8.49 3.54
C ILE A 231 -17.78 9.42 3.22
N ASP A 232 -18.44 9.20 2.08
CA ASP A 232 -19.65 9.93 1.70
C ASP A 232 -20.89 9.10 2.04
N MET A 233 -21.90 9.74 2.63
CA MET A 233 -23.09 9.08 3.15
C MET A 233 -24.36 9.88 2.79
N GLU A 234 -25.45 9.16 2.52
CA GLU A 234 -26.77 9.74 2.25
C GLU A 234 -27.86 9.05 3.09
N ASP A 235 -28.81 9.84 3.59
CA ASP A 235 -30.00 9.33 4.28
C ASP A 235 -31.20 9.18 3.33
N TRP A 236 -32.30 8.62 3.83
CA TRP A 236 -33.52 8.41 3.03
C TRP A 236 -34.30 9.70 2.74
N GLN A 237 -33.88 10.85 3.29
CA GLN A 237 -34.41 12.18 2.98
C GLN A 237 -33.58 12.91 1.91
N GLY A 238 -32.48 12.30 1.45
CA GLY A 238 -31.55 12.91 0.48
C GLY A 238 -30.53 13.86 1.11
N ASN A 239 -30.44 13.94 2.45
CA ASN A 239 -29.37 14.72 3.06
C ASN A 239 -28.06 13.96 2.95
N GLN A 240 -26.99 14.67 2.58
CA GLN A 240 -25.66 14.11 2.42
C GLN A 240 -24.70 14.65 3.47
N ARG A 241 -23.84 13.76 3.97
CA ARG A 241 -22.77 14.05 4.91
C ARG A 241 -21.50 13.35 4.47
N PHE A 242 -20.35 13.88 4.89
CA PHE A 242 -19.07 13.22 4.69
C PHE A 242 -18.20 13.28 5.94
N ALA A 243 -17.37 12.26 6.09
CA ALA A 243 -16.24 12.20 7.02
C ALA A 243 -14.94 12.10 6.21
N LEU A 244 -13.93 12.87 6.58
CA LEU A 244 -12.61 12.86 5.96
C LEU A 244 -11.56 12.63 7.04
N TYR A 245 -10.67 11.67 6.82
CA TYR A 245 -9.53 11.38 7.69
C TYR A 245 -8.25 11.61 6.90
N SER A 246 -7.39 12.51 7.37
CA SER A 246 -6.11 12.83 6.71
C SER A 246 -5.14 11.66 6.65
N THR A 247 -5.31 10.67 7.53
CA THR A 247 -4.52 9.43 7.55
C THR A 247 -5.47 8.24 7.60
N PHE A 248 -5.24 7.27 6.72
CA PHE A 248 -5.89 5.98 6.67
C PHE A 248 -4.88 4.92 6.22
N ARG A 249 -4.69 3.91 7.07
CA ARG A 249 -3.86 2.73 6.80
C ARG A 249 -4.48 1.48 7.40
N VAL A 250 -4.30 0.37 6.71
CA VAL A 250 -4.70 -0.96 7.17
C VAL A 250 -3.44 -1.82 7.26
N SER A 251 -3.19 -2.45 8.42
CA SER A 251 -2.06 -3.40 8.62
C SER A 251 -2.25 -4.66 7.76
N GLY A 252 -1.21 -5.50 7.65
CA GLY A 252 -1.31 -6.79 6.97
C GLY A 252 -2.12 -7.85 7.73
N GLU A 253 -2.36 -9.00 7.09
CA GLU A 253 -3.14 -10.09 7.66
C GLU A 253 -2.58 -10.62 9.00
N ALA A 254 -1.26 -10.62 9.15
CA ALA A 254 -0.59 -11.07 10.38
C ALA A 254 -0.97 -10.25 11.63
N ASP A 255 -1.34 -8.98 11.45
CA ASP A 255 -1.92 -8.13 12.51
C ASP A 255 -3.45 -7.98 12.37
N GLY A 256 -4.09 -8.90 11.66
CA GLY A 256 -5.55 -8.96 11.51
C GLY A 256 -6.15 -7.74 10.81
N TYR A 257 -5.44 -7.16 9.83
CA TYR A 257 -5.90 -5.98 9.10
C TYR A 257 -6.27 -4.80 10.00
N ARG A 258 -5.49 -4.54 11.04
CA ARG A 258 -5.74 -3.45 12.00
C ARG A 258 -5.89 -2.09 11.32
N LEU A 259 -6.90 -1.33 11.74
CA LEU A 259 -7.17 0.02 11.24
C LEU A 259 -6.29 1.08 11.92
N HIS A 260 -5.77 2.01 11.13
CA HIS A 260 -5.10 3.22 11.57
C HIS A 260 -5.74 4.44 10.88
N VAL A 261 -6.45 5.27 11.63
CA VAL A 261 -7.10 6.50 11.13
C VAL A 261 -6.88 7.68 12.06
N SER A 262 -6.65 8.86 11.50
CA SER A 262 -6.48 10.09 12.28
C SER A 262 -6.72 11.36 11.45
N GLY A 263 -6.78 12.50 12.16
CA GLY A 263 -7.01 13.82 11.58
C GLY A 263 -8.38 13.93 10.91
N TYR A 264 -9.42 13.64 11.70
CA TYR A 264 -10.81 13.78 11.27
C TYR A 264 -11.15 15.23 10.90
N SER A 265 -11.95 15.37 9.84
CA SER A 265 -12.67 16.57 9.44
C SER A 265 -13.96 16.18 8.72
N GLY A 266 -14.83 17.14 8.43
CA GLY A 266 -16.11 16.91 7.76
C GLY A 266 -17.32 17.14 8.66
N ASN A 267 -18.51 16.92 8.10
CA ASN A 267 -19.78 17.34 8.70
C ASN A 267 -20.65 16.17 9.21
N ALA A 268 -20.15 14.93 9.16
CA ALA A 268 -20.86 13.74 9.64
C ALA A 268 -20.70 13.46 11.16
N GLY A 269 -19.77 14.13 11.83
CA GLY A 269 -19.31 13.79 13.18
C GLY A 269 -18.36 12.58 13.19
N ASP A 270 -17.37 12.53 14.08
CA ASP A 270 -16.35 11.48 14.06
C ASP A 270 -16.77 10.20 14.78
N SER A 271 -17.26 9.21 14.03
CA SER A 271 -17.64 7.90 14.57
C SER A 271 -16.54 6.83 14.52
N MET A 272 -15.30 7.17 14.12
CA MET A 272 -14.20 6.20 13.97
C MET A 272 -13.09 6.35 15.01
N THR A 273 -12.85 7.53 15.61
CA THR A 273 -11.71 7.74 16.55
C THR A 273 -12.08 8.09 18.00
N GLY A 274 -13.36 8.28 18.31
CA GLY A 274 -13.84 8.66 19.66
C GLY A 274 -13.95 7.51 20.69
N SER A 275 -14.81 7.66 21.71
CA SER A 275 -14.91 6.73 22.85
C SER A 275 -15.30 5.28 22.52
N HIS A 276 -15.78 5.01 21.30
CA HIS A 276 -16.00 3.66 20.75
C HIS A 276 -15.38 3.56 19.35
N SER A 277 -14.12 3.98 19.31
CA SER A 277 -13.25 4.03 18.15
C SER A 277 -13.13 2.66 17.46
N ASN A 278 -13.15 2.69 16.13
CA ASN A 278 -12.68 1.62 15.27
C ASN A 278 -11.16 1.68 15.10
N ASN A 279 -10.57 2.87 15.24
CA ASN A 279 -9.12 3.09 15.15
C ASN A 279 -8.35 2.22 16.15
N GLY A 280 -7.30 1.56 15.67
CA GLY A 280 -6.44 0.67 16.45
C GLY A 280 -6.94 -0.76 16.59
N TYR A 281 -8.15 -1.09 16.10
CA TYR A 281 -8.74 -2.43 16.25
C TYR A 281 -8.56 -3.29 15.02
N ARG A 282 -8.51 -4.60 15.25
CA ARG A 282 -8.40 -5.63 14.22
C ARG A 282 -9.73 -5.82 13.51
N PHE A 283 -9.67 -6.27 12.27
CA PHE A 283 -10.86 -6.61 11.50
C PHE A 283 -11.48 -7.89 12.06
N THR A 284 -12.79 -7.94 12.12
CA THR A 284 -13.57 -9.06 12.69
C THR A 284 -14.67 -9.43 11.70
N THR A 285 -14.83 -10.72 11.41
CA THR A 285 -15.90 -11.29 10.55
C THR A 285 -16.73 -12.30 11.34
N VAL A 286 -17.82 -12.84 10.80
CA VAL A 286 -18.70 -13.78 11.53
C VAL A 286 -18.03 -15.09 11.97
N ASP A 287 -16.95 -15.45 11.28
CA ASP A 287 -16.16 -16.67 11.46
C ASP A 287 -14.79 -16.39 12.12
N ARG A 288 -14.47 -15.13 12.43
CA ARG A 288 -13.21 -14.76 13.06
C ARG A 288 -13.39 -13.58 14.01
N ASP A 289 -13.40 -13.90 15.30
CA ASP A 289 -13.55 -12.93 16.39
C ASP A 289 -12.20 -12.32 16.79
N ASN A 290 -11.97 -11.06 16.38
CA ASN A 290 -10.82 -10.27 16.82
C ASN A 290 -11.25 -9.00 17.59
N ASP A 291 -12.52 -8.90 17.98
CA ASP A 291 -13.01 -7.78 18.77
C ASP A 291 -12.68 -7.96 20.26
N VAL A 292 -12.90 -6.93 21.09
CA VAL A 292 -12.54 -6.98 22.53
C VAL A 292 -13.75 -7.17 23.43
N TRP A 293 -14.92 -7.48 22.87
CA TRP A 293 -16.13 -7.70 23.65
C TRP A 293 -16.31 -9.19 23.95
N PRO A 294 -16.85 -9.58 25.13
CA PRO A 294 -17.05 -11.01 25.44
C PRO A 294 -18.06 -11.73 24.52
N SER A 295 -18.81 -10.98 23.72
CA SER A 295 -19.73 -11.51 22.73
C SER A 295 -19.26 -11.09 21.35
N HIS A 296 -19.46 -11.94 20.35
CA HIS A 296 -18.95 -11.71 19.01
C HIS A 296 -19.76 -10.61 18.28
N CYS A 297 -19.17 -9.42 18.09
CA CYS A 297 -19.85 -8.25 17.55
C CYS A 297 -20.43 -8.50 16.16
N SER A 298 -19.65 -9.12 15.28
CA SER A 298 -20.09 -9.45 13.92
C SER A 298 -21.29 -10.40 13.92
N GLN A 299 -21.24 -11.50 14.70
CA GLN A 299 -22.37 -12.44 14.76
C GLN A 299 -23.63 -11.82 15.34
N ARG A 300 -23.49 -10.94 16.33
CA ARG A 300 -24.63 -10.30 17.01
C ARG A 300 -25.26 -9.18 16.18
N TYR A 301 -24.44 -8.39 15.48
CA TYR A 301 -24.87 -7.15 14.83
C TYR A 301 -24.55 -7.19 13.34
N GLY A 302 -25.60 -7.34 12.52
CA GLY A 302 -25.54 -7.19 11.06
C GLY A 302 -24.76 -8.26 10.28
N GLN A 303 -23.93 -9.08 10.92
CA GLN A 303 -23.21 -10.23 10.34
C GLN A 303 -22.18 -9.88 9.25
N GLY A 304 -21.90 -8.61 9.01
CA GLY A 304 -20.81 -8.15 8.15
C GLY A 304 -19.53 -7.82 8.90
N GLY A 305 -18.39 -7.88 8.19
CA GLY A 305 -17.07 -7.66 8.74
C GLY A 305 -16.72 -6.19 8.97
N TRP A 306 -16.06 -5.87 10.08
CA TRP A 306 -15.65 -4.51 10.43
C TRP A 306 -14.53 -4.48 11.48
N TRP A 307 -13.94 -3.29 11.69
CA TRP A 307 -12.98 -3.05 12.77
C TRP A 307 -13.68 -2.81 14.10
N PHE A 308 -14.24 -3.87 14.68
CA PHE A 308 -14.99 -3.78 15.94
C PHE A 308 -14.05 -3.66 17.16
N ARG A 309 -14.46 -2.83 18.11
CA ARG A 309 -13.95 -2.74 19.49
C ARG A 309 -14.88 -3.49 20.44
N SER A 310 -15.98 -2.85 20.87
CA SER A 310 -16.97 -3.41 21.79
C SER A 310 -18.34 -2.68 21.75
N CYS A 311 -19.06 -2.60 20.63
CA CYS A 311 -18.69 -3.00 19.27
C CYS A 311 -18.13 -1.81 18.49
N SER A 312 -18.92 -0.86 18.02
CA SER A 312 -18.37 0.38 17.42
C SER A 312 -19.43 1.45 17.21
N HIS A 313 -19.00 2.71 17.07
CA HIS A 313 -19.88 3.83 16.70
C HIS A 313 -20.04 4.02 15.18
N SER A 314 -19.25 3.33 14.37
CA SER A 314 -19.50 3.19 12.94
C SER A 314 -19.66 1.72 12.58
N TYR A 315 -20.55 1.42 11.65
CA TYR A 315 -20.66 0.08 11.07
C TYR A 315 -21.31 0.16 9.69
N LEU A 316 -20.46 0.31 8.67
CA LEU A 316 -20.91 0.57 7.29
C LEU A 316 -21.06 -0.71 6.46
N ASN A 317 -20.68 -1.85 7.04
CA ASN A 317 -20.79 -3.17 6.43
C ASN A 317 -21.97 -4.00 6.98
N GLY A 318 -22.86 -3.36 7.76
CA GLY A 318 -24.08 -3.98 8.26
C GLY A 318 -25.08 -4.38 7.18
N ARG A 319 -26.25 -4.86 7.63
CA ARG A 319 -27.38 -5.23 6.78
C ARG A 319 -27.92 -3.99 6.07
N TYR A 320 -28.25 -4.14 4.81
CA TYR A 320 -28.95 -3.09 4.07
C TYR A 320 -30.44 -3.16 4.42
N LEU A 321 -30.88 -2.39 5.43
CA LEU A 321 -32.24 -2.49 5.98
C LEU A 321 -33.29 -1.68 5.20
N GLY A 322 -32.90 -0.95 4.15
CA GLY A 322 -33.79 -0.05 3.44
C GLY A 322 -34.28 1.12 4.33
N ASN A 323 -35.38 1.76 3.92
CA ASN A 323 -36.04 2.80 4.70
C ASN A 323 -36.92 2.17 5.80
N CYS A 324 -36.29 1.70 6.86
CA CYS A 324 -36.96 1.00 7.98
C CYS A 324 -37.66 1.94 8.99
N GLY A 325 -37.53 3.26 8.85
CA GLY A 325 -38.18 4.24 9.75
C GLY A 325 -37.89 3.98 11.23
N SER A 326 -38.93 3.91 12.07
CA SER A 326 -38.81 3.59 13.50
C SER A 326 -38.64 2.09 13.79
N SER A 327 -38.70 1.22 12.77
CA SER A 327 -38.58 -0.23 12.91
C SER A 327 -37.17 -0.75 12.58
N CYS A 328 -36.19 0.15 12.41
CA CYS A 328 -34.81 -0.23 12.15
C CYS A 328 -34.24 -1.04 13.33
N SER A 329 -33.66 -2.20 13.01
CA SER A 329 -32.97 -3.00 14.01
C SER A 329 -31.71 -2.28 14.49
N THR A 330 -31.68 -1.95 15.77
CA THR A 330 -30.58 -1.27 16.47
C THR A 330 -29.25 -1.96 16.19
N TRP A 331 -28.23 -1.18 15.80
CA TRP A 331 -26.86 -1.63 15.51
C TRP A 331 -26.69 -2.59 14.32
N GLN A 332 -27.75 -2.95 13.58
CA GLN A 332 -27.63 -3.91 12.48
C GLN A 332 -27.48 -3.29 11.09
N GLY A 333 -27.89 -2.02 10.92
CA GLY A 333 -27.93 -1.32 9.64
C GLY A 333 -26.60 -0.72 9.19
N LEU A 334 -26.66 0.08 8.11
CA LEU A 334 -25.56 0.96 7.71
C LEU A 334 -25.50 2.17 8.66
N MET A 335 -24.62 2.12 9.66
CA MET A 335 -24.73 2.99 10.83
C MET A 335 -23.55 3.98 10.95
N TRP A 336 -23.90 5.23 11.23
CA TRP A 336 -22.97 6.29 11.62
C TRP A 336 -23.52 7.06 12.83
N TYR A 337 -23.02 6.71 14.02
CA TYR A 337 -23.65 7.08 15.30
C TYR A 337 -23.78 8.59 15.49
N ASN A 338 -22.73 9.37 15.18
CA ASN A 338 -22.73 10.81 15.44
C ASN A 338 -23.64 11.62 14.49
N TRP A 339 -24.24 10.98 13.48
CA TRP A 339 -25.19 11.63 12.58
C TRP A 339 -26.63 11.14 12.78
N ARG A 340 -26.87 9.84 12.67
CA ARG A 340 -28.24 9.26 12.71
C ARG A 340 -28.46 8.29 13.89
N GLY A 341 -27.47 8.11 14.76
CA GLY A 341 -27.55 7.18 15.89
C GLY A 341 -27.47 5.71 15.47
N SER A 342 -27.84 4.82 16.39
CA SER A 342 -27.76 3.36 16.23
C SER A 342 -29.01 2.72 15.63
N ASP A 343 -30.13 3.45 15.62
CA ASP A 343 -31.46 2.98 15.19
C ASP A 343 -31.81 3.45 13.78
N TYR A 344 -30.80 3.65 12.93
CA TYR A 344 -30.97 4.12 11.57
C TYR A 344 -30.06 3.37 10.61
N SER A 345 -30.56 3.08 9.41
CA SER A 345 -29.77 2.55 8.30
C SER A 345 -29.71 3.58 7.19
N LEU A 346 -28.50 4.01 6.84
CA LEU A 346 -28.25 4.92 5.72
C LEU A 346 -28.77 4.34 4.40
N LYS A 347 -29.08 5.23 3.45
CA LYS A 347 -29.51 4.89 2.09
C LYS A 347 -28.31 4.50 1.23
N SER A 348 -27.24 5.26 1.32
CA SER A 348 -25.99 4.95 0.63
C SER A 348 -24.78 5.35 1.46
N VAL A 349 -23.68 4.63 1.24
CA VAL A 349 -22.37 4.97 1.75
C VAL A 349 -21.29 4.56 0.77
N SER A 350 -20.25 5.37 0.64
CA SER A 350 -19.06 5.01 -0.12
C SER A 350 -17.81 5.42 0.65
N MET A 351 -16.91 4.45 0.86
CA MET A 351 -15.57 4.70 1.36
C MET A 351 -14.60 4.75 0.19
N LYS A 352 -13.79 5.80 0.13
CA LYS A 352 -12.84 6.03 -0.94
C LYS A 352 -11.54 6.63 -0.41
N ILE A 353 -10.42 6.26 -1.02
CA ILE A 353 -9.09 6.68 -0.59
C ILE A 353 -8.36 7.41 -1.70
N ARG A 354 -7.45 8.29 -1.31
CA ARG A 354 -6.58 9.04 -2.22
C ARG A 354 -5.25 9.31 -1.50
N PRO A 355 -4.10 9.31 -2.19
CA PRO A 355 -2.84 9.74 -1.60
C PRO A 355 -2.87 11.19 -1.07
#